data_AF-A0A2R4QLS6-F1
#
_entry.id   AF-A0A2R4QLS6-F1
#
_cell.length_a   1.000
_cell.length_b   1.000
_cell.length_c   1.000
_cell.angle_alpha   90.00
_cell.angle_beta   90.00
_cell.angle_gamma   90.00
#
_symmetry.space_group_name_H-M   'P 1'
#
loop_
_entity.id
_entity.type
_entity.pdbx_description
1 polymer ?
#
loop_
_entity_poly.entity_id
_entity_poly.type
_entity_poly.pdbx_seq_one_letter_code
_entity_poly.pdbx_strand_id
1 'polypeptide(L)'
;MDLKQIAKDTTKTLISYMTYQALRIVIAQLDETEPKRAYWLRQFSYRVSIQDGEAFLQALFLEEQRLAFRLLTVREHIAGEIADYLPEMLRTGIQQANLQQRTQQLERMTQIDAAAVSPHPETDAGEITSQSEVVDPDVVSTHPETETGSESDGA
;
A
#
# COMPACT_ATOMS: atom_id res chain seq x y z
N MET A 1 24.13 -5.28 -14.23
CA MET A 1 23.21 -4.15 -14.02
C MET A 1 24.04 -2.87 -14.08
N ASP A 2 23.76 -1.97 -15.01
CA ASP A 2 24.49 -0.70 -15.08
C ASP A 2 23.87 0.29 -14.08
N LEU A 3 24.37 0.25 -12.84
CA LEU A 3 23.91 1.12 -11.76
C LEU A 3 24.10 2.61 -12.08
N LYS A 4 25.10 2.95 -12.90
CA LYS A 4 25.37 4.33 -13.30
C LYS A 4 24.29 4.83 -14.26
N GLN A 5 23.87 4.00 -15.21
CA GLN A 5 22.79 4.37 -16.12
C GLN A 5 21.45 4.51 -15.37
N ILE A 6 21.14 3.58 -14.47
CA ILE A 6 19.93 3.67 -13.64
C ILE A 6 19.92 4.92 -12.77
N ALA A 7 21.05 5.30 -12.18
CA ALA A 7 21.16 6.54 -11.42
C ALA A 7 20.87 7.77 -12.30
N LYS A 8 21.43 7.83 -13.51
CA LYS A 8 21.15 8.93 -14.46
C LYS A 8 19.67 9.04 -14.84
N ASP A 9 19.05 7.92 -15.17
CA ASP A 9 17.64 7.88 -15.57
C ASP A 9 16.71 8.25 -14.40
N THR A 10 17.07 7.81 -13.19
CA THR A 10 16.41 8.20 -11.95
C THR A 10 16.53 9.70 -11.70
N THR A 11 17.73 10.28 -11.88
CA THR A 11 17.94 11.72 -11.77
C THR A 11 17.12 12.51 -12.79
N LYS A 12 17.03 12.05 -14.05
CA LYS A 12 16.17 12.70 -15.07
C LYS A 12 14.69 12.70 -14.65
N THR A 13 14.24 11.59 -14.08
CA THR A 13 12.86 11.45 -13.57
C THR A 13 12.62 12.42 -12.41
N LEU A 14 13.56 12.52 -11.47
CA LEU A 14 13.47 13.46 -10.36
C LEU A 14 13.46 14.92 -10.82
N ILE A 15 14.32 15.31 -11.77
CA ILE A 15 14.34 16.68 -12.33
C ILE A 15 12.98 17.03 -12.98
N SER A 16 12.40 16.09 -13.73
CA SER A 16 11.09 16.29 -14.35
C SER A 16 9.99 16.44 -13.28
N TYR A 17 10.04 15.62 -12.22
CA TYR A 17 9.12 15.74 -11.10
C TYR A 17 9.29 17.04 -10.31
N MET A 18 10.51 17.53 -10.10
CA MET A 18 10.76 18.84 -9.49
C MET A 18 10.22 19.99 -10.34
N THR A 19 10.31 19.86 -11.67
CA THR A 19 9.72 20.83 -12.60
C THR A 19 8.18 20.86 -12.47
N TYR A 20 7.54 19.71 -12.31
CA TYR A 20 6.11 19.62 -12.00
C TYR A 20 5.77 20.26 -10.63
N GLN A 21 6.56 20.02 -9.60
CA GLN A 21 6.33 20.64 -8.29
C GLN A 21 6.49 22.17 -8.36
N ALA A 22 7.51 22.66 -9.07
CA ALA A 22 7.70 24.09 -9.31
C ALA A 22 6.49 24.72 -10.03
N LEU A 23 5.95 24.04 -11.06
CA LEU A 23 4.72 24.47 -11.73
C LEU A 23 3.56 24.64 -10.75
N ARG A 24 3.32 23.67 -9.86
CA ARG A 24 2.24 23.75 -8.85
C ARG A 24 2.42 24.93 -7.90
N ILE A 25 3.64 25.15 -7.40
CA ILE A 25 3.96 26.26 -6.50
C ILE A 25 3.75 27.60 -7.22
N VAL A 26 4.23 27.73 -8.45
CA VAL A 26 4.09 28.96 -9.24
C VAL A 26 2.62 29.25 -9.55
N ILE A 27 1.81 28.25 -9.90
CA ILE A 27 0.37 28.41 -10.08
C ILE A 27 -0.29 28.90 -8.78
N ALA A 28 0.00 28.28 -7.63
CA ALA A 28 -0.57 28.69 -6.36
C ALA A 28 -0.23 30.15 -5.99
N GLN A 29 1.03 30.54 -6.16
CA GLN A 29 1.46 31.94 -5.97
C GLN A 29 0.78 32.91 -6.95
N LEU A 30 0.54 32.48 -8.20
CA LEU A 30 -0.16 33.28 -9.20
C LEU A 30 -1.66 33.36 -8.93
N ASP A 31 -2.29 32.34 -8.33
CA ASP A 31 -3.70 32.38 -7.96
C ASP A 31 -3.96 33.54 -6.97
N GLU A 32 -2.97 33.88 -6.12
CA GLU A 32 -3.05 35.00 -5.19
C GLU A 32 -2.68 36.36 -5.82
N THR A 33 -1.71 36.38 -6.73
CA THR A 33 -1.10 37.64 -7.23
C THR A 33 -1.56 38.06 -8.62
N GLU A 34 -1.77 37.10 -9.53
CA GLU A 34 -2.09 37.31 -10.94
C GLU A 34 -3.03 36.19 -11.47
N PRO A 35 -4.31 36.14 -11.05
CA PRO A 35 -5.19 34.97 -11.28
C PRO A 35 -5.38 34.61 -12.76
N LYS A 36 -5.38 35.60 -13.66
CA LYS A 36 -5.47 35.38 -15.11
C LYS A 36 -4.27 34.59 -15.65
N ARG A 37 -3.07 34.86 -15.15
CA ARG A 37 -1.85 34.12 -15.53
C ARG A 37 -1.82 32.73 -14.91
N ALA A 38 -2.33 32.58 -13.69
CA ALA A 38 -2.50 31.26 -13.07
C ALA A 38 -3.42 30.37 -13.92
N TYR A 39 -4.56 30.91 -14.37
CA TYR A 39 -5.47 30.22 -15.28
C TYR A 39 -4.79 29.87 -16.60
N TRP A 40 -4.09 30.81 -17.24
CA TRP A 40 -3.37 30.56 -18.48
C TRP A 40 -2.33 29.45 -18.34
N LEU A 41 -1.52 29.49 -17.28
CA LEU A 41 -0.47 28.49 -17.03
C LEU A 41 -1.06 27.10 -16.78
N ARG A 42 -2.22 27.03 -16.12
CA ARG A 42 -2.97 25.78 -15.94
C ARG A 42 -3.46 25.23 -17.28
N GLN A 43 -4.03 26.07 -18.14
CA GLN A 43 -4.44 25.67 -19.50
C GLN A 43 -3.26 25.21 -20.35
N PHE A 44 -2.13 25.90 -20.28
CA PHE A 44 -0.89 25.49 -20.93
C PHE A 44 -0.47 24.08 -20.47
N SER A 45 -0.53 23.80 -19.16
CA SER A 45 -0.17 22.49 -18.60
C SER A 45 -1.09 21.32 -19.00
N TYR A 46 -2.32 21.60 -19.45
CA TYR A 46 -3.18 20.59 -20.05
C TYR A 46 -2.85 20.29 -21.51
N ARG A 47 -2.31 21.28 -22.23
CA ARG A 47 -1.93 21.16 -23.65
C ARG A 47 -0.55 20.54 -23.83
N VAL A 48 0.38 20.86 -22.93
CA VAL A 48 1.78 20.42 -23.01
C VAL A 48 2.07 19.46 -21.85
N SER A 49 2.51 18.25 -22.18
CA SER A 49 2.83 17.22 -21.20
C SER A 49 4.00 17.65 -20.30
N ILE A 50 3.83 17.52 -18.99
CA ILE A 50 4.88 17.78 -17.98
C ILE A 50 5.77 16.54 -17.73
N GLN A 51 5.53 15.42 -18.42
CA GLN A 51 6.29 14.17 -18.21
C GLN A 51 7.79 14.35 -18.46
N ASP A 52 8.16 15.09 -19.51
CA ASP A 52 9.54 15.55 -19.72
C ASP A 52 9.59 17.05 -19.36
N GLY A 53 10.19 17.34 -18.19
CA GLY A 53 10.24 18.70 -17.67
C GLY A 53 11.04 19.67 -18.55
N GLU A 54 12.04 19.17 -19.28
CA GLU A 54 12.85 20.03 -20.17
C GLU A 54 12.08 20.37 -21.45
N ALA A 55 11.39 19.40 -22.05
CA ALA A 55 10.53 19.65 -23.21
C ALA A 55 9.39 20.61 -22.86
N PHE A 56 8.79 20.46 -21.66
CA PHE A 56 7.77 21.38 -21.16
C PHE A 56 8.29 22.82 -21.04
N LEU A 57 9.48 23.00 -20.46
CA LEU A 57 10.08 24.33 -20.31
C LEU A 57 10.44 24.94 -21.67
N GLN A 58 10.96 24.16 -22.61
CA GLN A 58 11.24 24.63 -23.96
C GLN A 58 9.97 25.16 -24.64
N ALA A 59 8.85 24.43 -24.54
CA ALA A 59 7.57 24.90 -25.05
C ALA A 59 7.10 26.17 -24.32
N LEU A 60 7.26 26.23 -23.00
CA LEU A 60 6.86 27.39 -22.20
C LEU A 60 7.69 28.65 -22.53
N PHE A 61 8.98 28.49 -22.85
CA PHE A 61 9.84 29.59 -23.29
C PHE A 61 9.37 30.22 -24.61
N LEU A 62 8.69 29.47 -25.47
CA LEU A 62 8.17 30.00 -26.73
C LEU A 62 6.92 30.87 -26.52
N GLU A 63 6.10 30.57 -25.50
CA GLU A 63 4.85 31.29 -25.24
C GLU A 63 4.99 32.36 -24.14
N GLU A 64 5.57 32.03 -22.98
CA GLU A 64 5.64 32.90 -21.79
C GLU A 64 7.00 32.77 -21.07
N GLN A 65 8.02 33.44 -21.60
CA GLN A 65 9.41 33.39 -21.09
C GLN A 65 9.52 33.74 -19.60
N ARG A 66 8.76 34.74 -19.12
CA ARG A 66 8.81 35.18 -17.71
C ARG A 66 8.39 34.05 -16.77
N LEU A 67 7.38 33.26 -17.14
CA LEU A 67 6.93 32.12 -16.35
C LEU A 67 7.95 30.98 -16.41
N ALA A 68 8.55 30.72 -17.57
CA ALA A 68 9.60 29.73 -17.72
C ALA A 68 10.80 30.03 -16.80
N PHE A 69 11.31 31.28 -16.78
CA PHE A 69 12.39 31.67 -15.87
C PHE A 69 12.01 31.50 -14.40
N ARG A 70 10.77 31.84 -14.03
CA ARG A 70 10.28 31.66 -12.67
C ARG A 70 10.23 30.18 -12.27
N LEU A 71 9.84 29.29 -13.19
CA LEU A 71 9.89 27.84 -12.97
C LEU A 71 11.33 27.34 -12.79
N LEU A 72 12.31 27.87 -13.55
CA LEU A 72 13.72 27.52 -13.38
C LEU A 72 14.23 27.83 -11.97
N THR A 73 13.96 29.04 -11.46
CA THR A 73 14.39 29.42 -10.11
C THR A 73 13.70 28.59 -9.04
N VAL A 74 12.40 28.37 -9.17
CA VAL A 74 11.64 27.61 -8.16
C VAL A 74 12.07 26.14 -8.14
N ARG A 75 12.26 25.50 -9.30
CA ARG A 75 12.69 24.09 -9.33
C ARG A 75 14.11 23.89 -8.78
N GLU A 76 15.01 24.84 -9.03
CA GLU A 76 16.36 24.84 -8.47
C GLU A 76 16.32 24.96 -6.95
N HIS A 77 15.53 25.90 -6.43
CA HIS A 77 15.35 26.06 -5.00
C HIS A 77 14.77 24.80 -4.34
N ILE A 78 13.70 24.21 -4.89
CA ILE A 78 13.14 22.96 -4.37
C ILE A 78 14.21 21.87 -4.32
N ALA A 79 14.96 21.68 -5.41
CA ALA A 79 16.00 20.66 -5.46
C ALA A 79 17.08 20.89 -4.40
N GLY A 80 17.53 22.14 -4.20
CA GLY A 80 18.48 22.51 -3.16
C GLY A 80 17.98 22.22 -1.74
N GLU A 81 16.69 22.47 -1.49
CA GLU A 81 16.11 22.26 -0.15
C GLU A 81 15.85 20.78 0.17
N ILE A 82 15.58 19.93 -0.82
CA ILE A 82 15.18 18.54 -0.55
C ILE A 82 16.27 17.49 -0.80
N ALA A 83 17.28 17.79 -1.62
CA ALA A 83 18.22 16.78 -2.13
C ALA A 83 18.94 16.00 -1.02
N ASP A 84 19.30 16.66 0.08
CA ASP A 84 20.05 16.06 1.18
C ASP A 84 19.23 15.03 1.97
N TYR A 85 17.89 15.13 1.95
CA TYR A 85 16.99 14.24 2.68
C TYR A 85 16.60 12.99 1.87
N LEU A 86 16.64 13.08 0.54
CA LEU A 86 16.15 12.01 -0.36
C LEU A 86 16.86 10.66 -0.16
N PRO A 87 18.19 10.56 0.03
CA PRO A 87 18.85 9.26 0.14
C PRO A 87 18.35 8.45 1.34
N GLU A 88 18.19 9.09 2.50
CA GLU A 88 17.76 8.42 3.71
C GLU A 88 16.27 8.06 3.65
N MET A 89 15.43 8.99 3.18
CA MET A 89 14.01 8.75 2.98
C MET A 89 13.75 7.61 1.97
N LEU A 90 14.56 7.51 0.92
CA LEU A 90 14.46 6.44 -0.08
C LEU A 90 14.80 5.07 0.52
N ARG A 91 15.91 4.99 1.26
CA ARG A 91 16.37 3.72 1.87
C ARG A 91 15.36 3.21 2.90
N THR A 92 15.02 4.05 3.87
CA THR A 92 14.08 3.71 4.94
C THR A 92 12.68 3.44 4.39
N GLY A 93 12.22 4.25 3.43
CA GLY A 93 10.94 4.07 2.76
C GLY A 93 10.81 2.72 2.04
N ILE A 94 11.84 2.32 1.28
CA ILE A 94 11.85 0.99 0.61
C ILE A 94 11.87 -0.14 1.65
N GLN A 95 12.65 -0.01 2.72
CA GLN A 95 12.69 -1.03 3.78
C GLN A 95 11.33 -1.21 4.45
N GLN A 96 10.68 -0.11 4.82
CA GLN A 96 9.37 -0.11 5.45
C GLN A 96 8.28 -0.66 4.50
N ALA A 97 8.25 -0.19 3.25
CA ALA A 97 7.30 -0.67 2.25
C ALA A 97 7.46 -2.18 2.00
N ASN A 98 8.70 -2.66 1.89
CA ASN A 98 8.97 -4.09 1.72
C ASN A 98 8.55 -4.93 2.92
N LEU A 99 8.78 -4.43 4.15
CA LEU A 99 8.32 -5.12 5.36
C LEU A 99 6.78 -5.24 5.36
N GLN A 100 6.08 -4.15 5.09
CA GLN A 100 4.62 -4.14 5.02
C GLN A 100 4.09 -5.11 3.95
N GLN A 101 4.68 -5.11 2.76
CA GLN A 101 4.29 -6.03 1.69
C GLN A 101 4.50 -7.49 2.13
N ARG A 102 5.64 -7.82 2.77
CA ARG A 102 5.90 -9.18 3.25
C ARG A 102 4.89 -9.62 4.31
N THR A 103 4.58 -8.76 5.29
CA THR A 103 3.57 -9.05 6.32
C THR A 103 2.20 -9.32 5.68
N GLN A 104 1.75 -8.45 4.77
CA GLN A 104 0.47 -8.62 4.07
C GLN A 104 0.41 -9.92 3.26
N GLN A 105 1.51 -10.31 2.62
CA GLN A 105 1.55 -11.58 1.87
C GLN A 105 1.47 -12.79 2.79
N LEU A 106 2.17 -12.75 3.94
CA LEU A 106 2.11 -13.83 4.93
C LEU A 106 0.69 -13.99 5.50
N GLU A 107 0.01 -12.88 5.81
CA GLU A 107 -1.39 -12.90 6.26
C GLU A 107 -2.32 -13.52 5.23
N ARG A 108 -2.14 -13.21 3.94
CA ARG A 108 -2.95 -13.81 2.87
C ARG A 108 -2.70 -15.31 2.73
N MET A 109 -1.45 -15.75 2.83
CA MET A 109 -1.08 -17.16 2.76
C MET A 109 -1.73 -17.94 3.91
N THR A 110 -1.64 -17.44 5.15
CA THR A 110 -2.22 -18.13 6.32
C THR A 110 -3.74 -18.13 6.33
N GLN A 111 -4.40 -17.11 5.76
CA GLN A 111 -5.86 -17.10 5.61
C GLN A 111 -6.35 -18.13 4.59
N ILE A 112 -5.60 -18.37 3.50
CA ILE A 112 -5.94 -19.39 2.50
C ILE A 112 -5.80 -20.79 3.11
N ASP A 113 -4.73 -21.02 3.89
CA ASP A 113 -4.51 -22.31 4.57
C ASP A 113 -5.60 -22.58 5.63
N ALA A 114 -6.02 -21.57 6.39
CA ALA A 114 -7.11 -21.72 7.36
C ALA A 114 -8.47 -22.03 6.70
N ALA A 115 -8.75 -21.45 5.53
CA ALA A 115 -9.97 -21.74 4.76
C ALA A 115 -9.96 -23.16 4.16
N ALA A 116 -8.78 -23.67 3.76
CA ALA A 116 -8.60 -25.03 3.25
C ALA A 116 -8.72 -26.12 4.34
N VAL A 117 -8.60 -25.76 5.63
CA VAL A 117 -8.73 -26.66 6.79
C VAL A 117 -10.14 -26.64 7.39
N SER A 118 -11.15 -26.12 6.67
CA SER A 118 -12.55 -26.28 7.09
C SER A 118 -12.90 -27.77 7.19
N PRO A 119 -13.42 -28.26 8.33
CA PRO A 119 -13.53 -29.69 8.61
C PRO A 119 -14.56 -30.32 7.66
N HIS A 120 -14.14 -31.37 6.97
CA HIS A 120 -15.04 -32.31 6.32
C HIS A 120 -16.00 -32.87 7.39
N PRO A 121 -17.33 -32.75 7.26
CA PRO A 121 -18.21 -33.41 8.20
C PRO A 121 -18.13 -34.91 7.91
N GLU A 122 -17.43 -35.64 8.77
CA GLU A 122 -17.50 -37.10 8.79
C GLU A 122 -18.96 -37.49 9.02
N THR A 123 -19.63 -37.87 7.94
CA THR A 123 -20.94 -38.51 7.98
C THR A 123 -20.66 -39.99 8.20
N ASP A 124 -20.48 -40.40 9.46
CA ASP A 124 -20.39 -41.81 9.82
C ASP A 124 -21.82 -42.40 9.83
N ALA A 125 -22.19 -43.00 8.70
CA ALA A 125 -23.38 -43.83 8.55
C ALA A 125 -22.96 -45.12 7.81
N GLY A 126 -23.03 -46.25 8.50
CA GLY A 126 -22.84 -47.59 7.92
C GLY A 126 -22.11 -48.52 8.89
N GLU A 127 -22.78 -49.05 9.91
CA GLU A 127 -23.43 -50.37 9.84
C GLU A 127 -22.43 -51.52 9.68
N ILE A 128 -22.03 -52.14 10.80
CA ILE A 128 -21.54 -53.52 10.80
C ILE A 128 -22.32 -54.28 11.88
N THR A 129 -23.17 -55.18 11.42
CA THR A 129 -23.97 -56.14 12.20
C THR A 129 -23.38 -57.55 12.00
N SER A 130 -23.30 -58.31 13.12
CA SER A 130 -23.11 -59.77 13.28
C SER A 130 -21.68 -60.32 13.08
N GLN A 131 -21.12 -61.22 13.92
CA GLN A 131 -21.65 -62.33 14.75
C GLN A 131 -20.77 -62.50 16.02
N SER A 132 -21.35 -62.60 17.22
CA SER A 132 -21.63 -63.84 17.99
C SER A 132 -20.39 -64.67 18.40
N GLU A 133 -19.92 -64.52 19.64
CA GLU A 133 -19.56 -65.67 20.48
C GLU A 133 -19.69 -65.31 21.97
N VAL A 134 -20.38 -66.20 22.68
CA VAL A 134 -20.87 -66.12 24.06
C VAL A 134 -19.77 -66.54 25.02
N VAL A 135 -19.44 -65.76 26.06
CA VAL A 135 -19.08 -66.27 27.41
C VAL A 135 -19.32 -65.17 28.46
N ASP A 136 -20.41 -65.31 29.21
CA ASP A 136 -20.55 -64.82 30.60
C ASP A 136 -19.76 -65.78 31.51
N PRO A 137 -19.16 -65.36 32.64
CA PRO A 137 -20.02 -65.11 33.81
C PRO A 137 -19.57 -63.97 34.75
N ASP A 138 -20.56 -63.20 35.20
CA ASP A 138 -20.87 -62.97 36.62
C ASP A 138 -19.76 -62.38 37.52
N VAL A 139 -19.96 -61.16 38.02
CA VAL A 139 -19.94 -60.83 39.47
C VAL A 139 -20.34 -59.35 39.68
N VAL A 140 -21.62 -59.16 40.02
CA VAL A 140 -22.14 -58.45 41.21
C VAL A 140 -21.73 -56.99 41.48
N SER A 141 -22.78 -56.14 41.45
CA SER A 141 -23.12 -54.98 42.32
C SER A 141 -22.14 -53.79 42.37
N THR A 142 -22.55 -52.52 42.27
CA THR A 142 -23.64 -51.82 42.98
C THR A 142 -24.02 -50.50 42.27
N HIS A 143 -25.32 -50.27 42.11
CA HIS A 143 -25.96 -48.93 42.08
C HIS A 143 -26.17 -48.42 43.53
N PRO A 144 -26.70 -47.20 43.83
CA PRO A 144 -26.94 -45.98 43.04
C PRO A 144 -26.71 -44.64 43.85
N GLU A 145 -27.26 -43.52 43.33
CA GLU A 145 -27.74 -42.31 44.05
C GLU A 145 -26.67 -41.26 44.49
N THR A 146 -26.84 -39.94 44.41
CA THR A 146 -27.97 -38.97 44.31
C THR A 146 -27.35 -37.62 43.87
N GLU A 147 -27.89 -36.84 42.93
CA GLU A 147 -29.00 -35.87 43.04
C GLU A 147 -28.74 -34.62 43.93
N THR A 148 -29.31 -33.48 43.49
CA THR A 148 -29.40 -32.12 44.07
C THR A 148 -28.23 -31.17 43.73
N GLY A 149 -28.42 -29.94 43.23
CA GLY A 149 -29.59 -29.09 43.03
C GLY A 149 -29.17 -27.61 43.14
N SER A 150 -29.89 -26.73 42.42
CA SER A 150 -29.99 -25.26 42.61
C SER A 150 -28.84 -24.38 42.04
N GLU A 151 -29.01 -23.45 41.08
CA GLU A 151 -30.00 -22.38 40.84
C GLU A 151 -29.67 -21.05 41.57
N SER A 152 -30.07 -19.92 40.95
CA SER A 152 -29.90 -18.49 41.27
C SER A 152 -28.61 -17.85 40.74
N ASP A 153 -28.58 -16.93 39.76
CA ASP A 153 -29.40 -15.75 39.38
C ASP A 153 -28.98 -14.44 40.04
N GLY A 154 -28.92 -13.38 39.20
CA GLY A 154 -29.09 -11.99 39.60
C GLY A 154 -27.86 -11.18 40.04
N ALA A 155 -27.31 -10.37 39.11
CA ALA A 155 -27.26 -8.90 39.16
C ALA A 155 -26.28 -8.33 38.12
#